data_AF-A0A8T6SG40-F1
#
_entry.id   AF-A0A8T6SG40-F1
#
_cell.length_a   1.000
_cell.length_b   1.000
_cell.length_c   1.000
_cell.angle_alpha   90.00
_cell.angle_beta   90.00
_cell.angle_gamma   90.00
#
_symmetry.space_group_name_H-M   'P 1'
#
loop_
_entity.id
_entity.type
_entity.pdbx_description
1 polymer ?
#
loop_
_entity_poly.entity_id
_entity_poly.type
_entity_poly.pdbx_seq_one_letter_code
_entity_poly.pdbx_strand_id
1 'polypeptide(L)' 'QKKKGVITHSSGNHAQALALAAKLLGVKAVIVMPENAATVKVAATKGYGAKIV' A
#
# COMPACT_ATOMS: atom_id res chain seq x y z
N GLN A 1 -2.96 -18.29 3.83
CA GLN A 1 -2.18 -17.07 4.15
C GLN A 1 -2.91 -15.76 3.80
N LYS A 2 -3.54 -15.63 2.61
CA LYS A 2 -4.26 -14.41 2.14
C LYS A 2 -5.18 -13.72 3.17
N LYS A 3 -5.91 -14.48 4.00
CA LYS A 3 -6.78 -13.92 5.05
C LYS A 3 -6.04 -13.05 6.09
N LYS A 4 -4.73 -13.28 6.29
CA LYS A 4 -3.91 -12.51 7.25
C LYS A 4 -3.54 -11.11 6.75
N GLY A 5 -3.66 -10.85 5.44
CA GLY A 5 -3.19 -9.59 4.84
C GLY A 5 -1.67 -9.54 4.68
N VAL A 6 -1.18 -8.39 4.20
CA VAL A 6 0.24 -8.07 4.02
C VAL A 6 0.56 -6.69 4.60
N ILE A 7 1.78 -6.53 5.09
CA ILE A 7 2.32 -5.26 5.59
C ILE A 7 3.67 -5.01 4.93
N THR A 8 3.94 -3.77 4.52
CA THR A 8 5.27 -3.36 4.06
C THR A 8 5.60 -1.95 4.52
N HIS A 9 6.88 -1.57 4.45
CA HIS A 9 7.33 -0.19 4.54
C HIS A 9 7.88 0.24 3.18
N SER A 10 7.36 1.31 2.61
CA SER A 10 7.87 1.87 1.35
C SER A 10 7.26 3.22 1.08
N SER A 11 8.08 4.20 0.68
CA SER A 11 7.62 5.55 0.34
C SER A 11 7.17 5.71 -1.12
N GLY A 12 7.10 4.64 -1.92
CA GLY A 12 6.87 4.81 -3.36
C GLY A 12 6.45 3.57 -4.16
N ASN A 13 7.20 3.25 -5.22
CA ASN A 13 6.74 2.34 -6.27
C ASN A 13 6.41 0.94 -5.73
N HIS A 14 7.18 0.44 -4.76
CA HIS A 14 6.89 -0.84 -4.13
C HIS A 14 5.58 -0.79 -3.32
N ALA A 15 5.30 0.32 -2.63
CA ALA A 15 4.01 0.51 -1.95
C ALA A 15 2.84 0.44 -2.93
N GLN A 16 2.94 1.14 -4.05
CA GLN A 16 1.91 1.15 -5.09
C GLN A 16 1.71 -0.24 -5.71
N ALA A 17 2.81 -0.91 -6.06
CA ALA A 17 2.77 -2.25 -6.64
C ALA A 17 2.13 -3.27 -5.68
N LEU A 18 2.51 -3.24 -4.40
CA LEU A 18 1.94 -4.14 -3.40
C LEU A 18 0.47 -3.83 -3.15
N ALA A 19 0.09 -2.55 -3.05
CA ALA A 19 -1.29 -2.14 -2.87
C ALA A 19 -2.18 -2.58 -4.04
N LEU A 20 -1.70 -2.40 -5.28
CA LEU A 20 -2.40 -2.85 -6.47
C LEU A 20 -2.54 -4.38 -6.51
N ALA A 21 -1.46 -5.11 -6.25
CA ALA A 21 -1.50 -6.57 -6.20
C ALA A 21 -2.46 -7.07 -5.11
N ALA A 22 -2.44 -6.45 -3.93
CA ALA A 22 -3.34 -6.78 -2.83
C ALA A 22 -4.80 -6.53 -3.21
N LYS A 23 -5.11 -5.40 -3.87
CA LYS A 23 -6.44 -5.10 -4.41
C LYS A 23 -6.93 -6.17 -5.39
N LEU A 24 -6.11 -6.52 -6.37
CA LEU A 24 -6.43 -7.53 -7.38
C LEU A 24 -6.68 -8.92 -6.77
N LEU A 25 -5.99 -9.23 -5.67
CA LEU A 25 -6.10 -10.52 -4.98
C LEU A 25 -7.14 -10.54 -3.85
N GLY A 26 -7.84 -9.42 -3.59
CA GLY A 26 -8.77 -9.30 -2.47
C GLY A 26 -8.11 -9.43 -1.10
N VAL A 27 -6.85 -9.03 -0.98
CA VAL A 27 -6.03 -9.12 0.24
C VAL A 27 -5.92 -7.75 0.90
N LYS A 28 -6.01 -7.70 2.23
CA LYS A 28 -5.78 -6.45 2.98
C LYS A 28 -4.29 -6.08 2.92
N ALA A 29 -3.99 -4.83 2.56
CA ALA A 29 -2.64 -4.27 2.59
C ALA A 29 -2.56 -3.08 3.56
N VAL A 30 -1.54 -3.10 4.42
CA VAL A 30 -1.13 -1.96 5.25
C VAL A 30 0.26 -1.52 4.80
N ILE A 31 0.46 -0.23 4.58
CA ILE A 31 1.72 0.31 4.09
C ILE A 31 2.18 1.44 4.99
N VAL A 32 3.37 1.29 5.54
CA VAL A 32 4.02 2.34 6.33
C VAL A 32 4.74 3.28 5.38
N MET A 33 4.34 4.55 5.38
CA MET A 33 4.97 5.60 4.57
C MET A 33 5.46 6.73 5.49
N PRO A 34 6.66 7.28 5.27
CA PRO A 34 7.12 8.44 6.04
C PRO A 34 6.29 9.68 5.69
N GLU A 35 6.17 10.62 6.63
CA GLU A 35 5.36 11.85 6.47
C GLU A 35 5.83 12.72 5.30
N ASN A 36 7.12 12.66 4.96
CA ASN A 36 7.71 13.38 3.83
C ASN A 36 7.61 12.64 2.49
N ALA A 37 6.85 11.52 2.42
CA ALA A 37 6.64 10.81 1.17
C ALA A 37 5.88 11.71 0.17
N ALA A 38 6.28 11.61 -1.11
CA ALA A 38 5.65 12.39 -2.17
C ALA A 38 4.13 12.15 -2.20
N THR A 39 3.36 13.24 -2.09
CA THR A 39 1.90 13.22 -1.92
C THR A 39 1.19 12.44 -3.03
N VAL A 40 1.70 12.53 -4.26
CA VAL A 40 1.19 11.75 -5.41
C VAL A 40 1.32 10.24 -5.20
N LYS A 41 2.39 9.78 -4.56
CA LYS A 41 2.63 8.35 -4.29
C LYS A 41 1.76 7.84 -3.15
N VAL A 42 1.57 8.67 -2.12
CA VAL A 42 0.63 8.41 -1.02
C VAL A 42 -0.80 8.30 -1.57
N ALA A 43 -1.24 9.27 -2.38
CA ALA A 43 -2.56 9.29 -2.97
C ALA A 43 -2.83 8.08 -3.87
N ALA A 44 -1.89 7.73 -4.75
CA ALA A 44 -2.01 6.55 -5.60
C ALA A 44 -2.06 5.24 -4.79
N THR A 45 -1.22 5.10 -3.76
CA THR A 45 -1.25 3.93 -2.86
C THR A 45 -2.60 3.81 -2.14
N LYS A 46 -3.14 4.91 -1.63
CA LYS A 46 -4.51 4.95 -1.04
C LYS A 46 -5.59 4.63 -2.08
N GLY A 47 -5.44 5.11 -3.32
CA GLY A 47 -6.37 4.83 -4.43
C GLY A 47 -6.46 3.35 -4.80
N TYR A 48 -5.41 2.58 -4.51
CA TYR A 48 -5.44 1.11 -4.61
C TYR A 48 -6.08 0.41 -3.39
N GLY A 49 -6.58 1.15 -2.40
CA GLY A 49 -7.28 0.60 -1.25
C GLY A 49 -6.38 0.09 -0.13
N ALA A 50 -5.08 0.41 -0.17
CA ALA A 50 -4.19 0.14 0.95
C ALA A 50 -4.43 1.11 2.10
N LYS A 51 -4.35 0.61 3.34
CA LYS A 51 -4.30 1.45 4.55
C LYS A 51 -2.89 2.00 4.70
N ILE A 52 -2.75 3.30 4.84
CA ILE A 52 -1.45 3.94 5.09
C ILE A 52 -1.33 4.29 6.58
N VAL A 53 -0.17 4.00 7.15
CA VAL A 53 0.24 4.36 8.51
C VAL A 53 1.50 5.21 8.43
#